data_AF-A0A661XVA3-F1
#
_entry.id   AF-A0A661XVA3-F1
#
_cell.length_a   1.000
_cell.length_b   1.000
_cell.length_c   1.000
_cell.angle_alpha   90.00
_cell.angle_beta   90.00
_cell.angle_gamma   90.00
#
_symmetry.space_group_name_H-M   'P 1'
#
loop_
_entity.id
_entity.type
_entity.pdbx_description
1 polymer ?
#
loop_
_entity_poly.entity_id
_entity_poly.type
_entity_poly.pdbx_seq_one_letter_code
_entity_poly.pdbx_strand_id
1 'polypeptide(L)' 'NFFNSIFNGQKAPQNPWKSNTLEWTTPVEHIHGNWYGSIPEVHRWPYDYSNPAFEEDFVPQTVPLGPDEEEH' A
#
# COMPACT_ATOMS: atom_id res chain seq x y z
N ASN A 1 17.87 17.99 7.90
CA ASN A 1 16.82 17.00 7.59
C ASN A 1 15.51 17.70 7.23
N PHE A 2 14.57 17.95 8.15
CA PHE A 2 13.21 18.44 7.84
C PHE A 2 13.11 19.61 6.83
N PHE A 3 13.71 20.78 7.13
CA PHE A 3 13.62 21.95 6.24
C PHE A 3 14.28 21.71 4.87
N ASN A 4 15.45 21.06 4.83
CA ASN A 4 16.10 20.76 3.55
C ASN A 4 15.29 19.77 2.70
N SER A 5 14.61 18.80 3.32
CA SER A 5 13.73 17.87 2.62
C SER A 5 12.50 18.54 2.03
N ILE A 6 11.95 19.58 2.67
CA ILE A 6 10.82 20.35 2.13
C ILE A 6 11.22 21.08 0.84
N PHE A 7 12.40 21.73 0.83
CA PHE A 7 12.79 22.59 -0.29
C PHE A 7 13.56 21.84 -1.39
N ASN A 8 14.37 20.85 -1.03
CA ASN A 8 15.30 20.17 -1.93
C ASN A 8 15.15 18.64 -1.92
N GLY A 9 14.15 18.10 -1.21
CA GLY A 9 13.92 16.67 -1.15
C GLY A 9 13.38 16.10 -2.46
N GLN A 10 13.69 14.83 -2.72
CA GLN A 10 13.07 14.09 -3.81
C GLN A 10 11.58 13.86 -3.50
N LYS A 11 10.74 13.91 -4.53
CA LYS A 11 9.32 13.55 -4.39
C LYS A 11 9.22 12.06 -4.03
N ALA A 12 8.39 11.75 -3.04
CA ALA A 12 8.14 10.36 -2.66
C ALA A 12 7.34 9.66 -3.78
N PRO A 13 7.72 8.43 -4.18
CA PRO A 13 6.88 7.60 -5.02
C PRO A 13 5.66 7.09 -4.23
N GLN A 14 4.72 6.45 -4.92
CA GLN A 14 3.66 5.68 -4.26
C GLN A 14 4.30 4.57 -3.40
N ASN A 15 3.91 4.49 -2.13
CA ASN A 15 4.32 3.42 -1.21
C ASN A 15 5.83 3.09 -1.21
N PRO A 16 6.72 4.04 -0.83
CA PRO A 16 8.16 3.84 -0.87
C PRO A 16 8.65 2.75 0.10
N TRP A 17 7.83 2.40 1.09
CA TRP A 17 8.18 1.45 2.15
C TRP A 17 7.59 0.07 1.95
N LYS A 18 6.85 -0.16 0.85
CA LYS A 18 6.22 -1.45 0.57
C LYS A 18 5.32 -1.93 1.72
N SER A 19 4.50 -1.03 2.28
CA SER A 19 3.54 -1.37 3.33
C SER A 19 2.24 -1.89 2.73
N ASN A 20 1.55 -2.77 3.44
CA ASN A 20 0.37 -3.47 2.92
C ASN A 20 -0.95 -2.75 3.18
N THR A 21 -0.98 -1.81 4.12
CA THR A 21 -2.20 -1.15 4.60
C THR A 21 -2.82 -0.18 3.59
N LEU A 22 -4.13 0.05 3.70
CA LEU A 22 -4.92 0.82 2.73
C LEU A 22 -4.43 2.24 2.49
N GLU A 23 -3.85 2.92 3.47
CA GLU A 23 -3.35 4.30 3.27
C GLU A 23 -2.31 4.37 2.16
N TRP A 24 -1.57 3.28 1.90
CA TRP A 24 -0.57 3.19 0.84
C TRP A 24 -1.15 2.93 -0.55
N THR A 25 -2.48 2.88 -0.66
CA THR A 25 -3.22 2.87 -1.93
C THR A 25 -3.81 4.23 -2.26
N THR A 26 -3.75 5.19 -1.34
CA THR A 26 -4.20 6.57 -1.60
C THR A 26 -3.30 7.22 -2.65
N PRO A 27 -3.85 8.00 -3.60
CA PRO A 27 -3.04 8.74 -4.56
C PRO A 27 -2.09 9.69 -3.85
N VAL A 28 -0.92 9.94 -4.46
CA VAL A 28 0.02 10.97 -3.97
C VAL A 28 -0.59 12.36 -4.06
N GLU A 29 -1.54 12.58 -4.98
CA GLU A 29 -2.31 13.82 -5.05
C GLU A 29 -3.16 14.01 -3.79
N HIS A 30 -2.99 15.15 -3.13
CA HIS A 30 -3.76 15.49 -1.93
C HIS A 30 -5.20 15.85 -2.29
N ILE A 31 -6.09 14.86 -2.26
CA ILE A 31 -7.52 15.03 -2.51
C ILE A 31 -8.35 14.93 -1.23
N HIS A 32 -9.52 15.56 -1.26
CA HIS A 32 -10.51 15.35 -0.21
C HIS A 32 -11.28 14.04 -0.46
N GLY A 33 -11.48 13.24 0.59
CA GLY A 33 -12.11 11.91 0.47
C GLY A 33 -11.14 10.74 0.29
N ASN A 34 -9.82 11.01 0.28
CA ASN A 34 -8.71 10.04 0.24
C ASN A 34 -8.59 9.15 -1.02
N TRP A 35 -9.69 8.68 -1.62
CA TRP A 35 -9.67 7.84 -2.84
C TRP A 35 -10.58 8.40 -3.93
N TYR A 36 -10.25 8.10 -5.18
CA TYR A 36 -11.13 8.35 -6.32
C TYR A 36 -12.11 7.20 -6.49
N GLY A 37 -13.38 7.50 -6.75
CA GLY A 37 -14.38 6.48 -7.09
C GLY A 37 -14.74 5.57 -5.91
N SER A 38 -14.71 4.26 -6.15
CA SER A 38 -15.01 3.24 -5.13
C SER A 38 -13.89 3.11 -4.10
N ILE A 39 -14.27 2.92 -2.84
CA ILE A 39 -13.32 2.69 -1.74
C ILE A 39 -12.69 1.30 -1.91
N PRO A 40 -11.38 1.14 -1.62
CA PRO A 40 -10.73 -0.16 -1.67
C PRO A 40 -11.29 -1.16 -0.66
N GLU A 41 -11.35 -2.43 -1.06
CA GLU A 41 -11.75 -3.55 -0.21
C GLU A 41 -10.52 -4.26 0.37
N VAL A 42 -10.68 -4.85 1.55
CA VAL A 42 -9.63 -5.60 2.24
C VAL A 42 -9.87 -7.09 2.01
N HIS A 43 -8.84 -7.79 1.54
CA HIS A 43 -8.89 -9.23 1.27
C HIS A 43 -7.89 -10.05 2.10
N ARG A 44 -6.95 -9.38 2.79
CA ARG A 44 -5.86 -10.03 3.53
C ARG A 44 -5.40 -9.20 4.72
N TRP A 45 -4.63 -9.82 5.61
CA TRP A 45 -4.08 -9.14 6.79
C TRP A 45 -3.03 -8.07 6.44
N PRO A 46 -2.94 -6.99 7.22
CA PRO A 46 -1.95 -5.93 7.01
C PRO A 46 -0.49 -6.37 7.27
N TYR A 47 -0.30 -7.56 7.84
CA TYR A 47 1.02 -8.13 8.15
C TYR A 47 1.41 -9.29 7.22
N ASP A 48 0.71 -9.44 6.08
CA ASP A 48 1.01 -10.45 5.06
C ASP A 48 2.29 -10.11 4.28
N TYR A 49 3.41 -10.18 4.98
CA TYR A 49 4.77 -10.05 4.45
C TYR A 49 5.41 -11.42 4.30
N SER A 50 6.35 -11.55 3.36
CA SER A 50 7.06 -12.80 3.09
C SER A 50 6.16 -14.01 2.79
N ASN A 51 4.95 -13.78 2.24
CA ASN A 51 4.01 -14.83 1.90
C ASN A 51 4.62 -15.73 0.80
N PRO A 52 4.78 -17.05 1.03
CA PRO A 52 5.44 -17.94 0.08
C PRO A 52 4.67 -18.13 -1.24
N ALA A 53 3.39 -17.73 -1.29
CA ALA A 53 2.60 -17.74 -2.53
C ALA A 53 2.95 -16.58 -3.49
N PHE A 54 3.67 -15.56 -3.02
CA PHE A 54 4.02 -14.37 -3.79
C PHE A 54 5.54 -14.24 -3.93
N GLU A 55 6.00 -13.73 -5.08
CA GLU A 55 7.43 -13.42 -5.29
C GLU A 55 7.85 -12.17 -4.50
N GLU A 56 6.90 -11.26 -4.28
CA GLU A 56 7.11 -10.01 -3.57
C GLU A 56 6.99 -10.21 -2.06
N ASP A 57 7.88 -9.57 -1.31
CA ASP A 57 7.90 -9.66 0.15
C ASP A 57 6.71 -8.94 0.84
N PHE A 58 5.89 -8.23 0.08
CA PHE A 58 4.78 -7.44 0.59
C PHE A 58 3.59 -7.60 -0.34
N VAL A 59 2.42 -7.92 0.21
CA VAL A 59 1.18 -8.04 -0.56
C VAL A 59 0.14 -7.07 -0.01
N PRO A 60 -0.22 -6.01 -0.75
CA PRO A 60 -1.20 -5.03 -0.30
C PRO A 60 -2.57 -5.66 0.02
N GLN A 61 -3.27 -5.09 1.02
CA GLN A 61 -4.58 -5.57 1.46
C GLN A 61 -5.64 -5.61 0.36
N THR A 62 -5.45 -4.85 -0.70
CA THR A 62 -6.35 -4.76 -1.86
C THR A 62 -6.14 -5.86 -2.91
N VAL A 63 -5.12 -6.71 -2.75
CA VAL A 63 -4.90 -7.86 -3.64
C VAL A 63 -5.79 -9.02 -3.20
N PRO A 64 -6.70 -9.50 -4.06
CA PRO A 64 -7.57 -10.64 -3.73
C PRO A 64 -6.77 -11.89 -3.37
N LEU A 65 -7.35 -12.76 -2.54
CA LEU A 65 -6.74 -14.05 -2.22
C LEU A 65 -6.63 -14.94 -3.46
N GLY A 66 -5.55 -15.70 -3.55
CA GLY A 66 -5.36 -16.72 -4.58
C GLY A 66 -6.33 -17.90 -4.41
N PRO A 67 -6.52 -18.75 -5.44
CA PRO A 67 -7.45 -19.89 -5.39
C PRO A 67 -7.16 -20.90 -4.28
N ASP A 68 -5.89 -21.02 -3.88
CA ASP A 68 -5.39 -21.98 -2.89
C ASP A 68 -4.83 -21.27 -1.63
N GLU A 69 -5.14 -19.98 -1.45
CA GLU A 69 -4.69 -19.17 -0.30
C GLU A 69 -5.76 -19.20 0.80
N GLU A 70 -5.40 -19.59 2.02
CA GLU A 70 -6.31 -19.51 3.17
C GLU A 70 -6.27 -18.10 3.77
N GLU A 71 -7.45 -17.54 4.07
CA GLU A 71 -7.57 -16.30 4.84
C GLU A 71 -7.16 -16.58 6.31
N HIS A 72 -6.11 -15.90 6.77
CA HIS A 72 -5.60 -16.02 8.15
C HIS A 72 -6.41 -15.22 9.18
#